data_AF-A0AAV0LXI1-F1
#
_entry.id   AF-A0AAV0LXI1-F1
#
_cell.length_a   1.000
_cell.length_b   1.000
_cell.length_c   1.000
_cell.angle_alpha   90.00
_cell.angle_beta   90.00
_cell.angle_gamma   90.00
#
_symmetry.space_group_name_H-M   'P 1'
#
loop_
_entity.id
_entity.type
_entity.pdbx_description
1 polymer ?
#
loop_
_entity_poly.entity_id
_entity_poly.type
_entity_poly.pdbx_seq_one_letter_code
_entity_poly.pdbx_strand_id
1 'polypeptide(L)'
;MAFFWFCNYGCHGEIHLVVTGFPGDCVVCAGTTDSIAAFLAARATEPGKAVTSLGSTMAIKLLSNTRIEDARFGVYSHRLDDKWLVGGASNTGGAVLRQLFTDGQLEELSEQINPAEASSLDYYPLKAVGERFPVADPGMAPRLHPRPESDVEYLHGILESIARIEAKAYNLLRDMGASGVEQVFTAGGGAKNEKWMQIRERVIGVPVSRAVQTEAAYGAALLALKGYQNAE
;
A
#
# COMPACT_ATOMS: atom_id res chain seq x y z
N MET A 1 -10.25 -0.48 14.09
CA MET A 1 -10.73 -1.61 13.27
C MET A 1 -12.25 -1.53 13.27
N ALA A 2 -12.83 -0.91 12.24
CA ALA A 2 -14.28 -0.88 12.05
C ALA A 2 -14.57 -1.62 10.74
N PHE A 3 -14.98 -2.87 10.86
CA PHE A 3 -15.53 -3.62 9.74
C PHE A 3 -16.98 -3.18 9.57
N PHE A 4 -17.29 -2.37 8.56
CA PHE A 4 -18.65 -2.23 8.08
C PHE A 4 -18.80 -3.04 6.79
N TRP A 5 -19.34 -4.24 6.94
CA TRP A 5 -19.88 -5.05 5.86
C TRP A 5 -21.25 -4.46 5.51
N PHE A 6 -21.44 -3.99 4.28
CA PHE A 6 -22.78 -3.93 3.69
C PHE A 6 -22.77 -4.80 2.44
N CYS A 7 -23.37 -5.97 2.61
CA CYS A 7 -23.69 -6.88 1.52
C CYS A 7 -24.71 -6.18 0.61
N ASN A 8 -24.54 -6.33 -0.70
CA ASN A 8 -25.44 -5.78 -1.71
C ASN A 8 -26.80 -6.48 -1.59
N TYR A 9 -27.70 -5.94 -0.78
CA TYR A 9 -29.12 -6.23 -0.85
C TYR A 9 -29.79 -4.98 -1.40
N GLY A 10 -30.44 -5.11 -2.55
CA GLY A 10 -31.49 -4.18 -2.92
C GLY A 10 -32.53 -4.19 -1.81
N CYS A 11 -32.46 -3.22 -0.91
CA CYS A 11 -33.46 -3.05 0.12
C CYS A 11 -34.66 -2.36 -0.51
N HIS A 12 -35.63 -3.16 -0.96
CA HIS A 12 -37.05 -2.78 -1.01
C HIS A 12 -37.64 -2.71 0.41
N GLY A 13 -36.96 -2.01 1.32
CA GLY A 13 -37.40 -1.78 2.69
C GLY A 13 -36.98 -0.38 3.09
N GLU A 14 -37.95 0.46 3.48
CA GLU A 14 -37.71 1.81 3.97
C GLU A 14 -36.74 1.75 5.16
N ILE A 15 -35.48 2.11 4.93
CA ILE A 15 -34.55 2.43 6.01
C ILE A 15 -35.01 3.79 6.54
N HIS A 16 -35.83 3.78 7.59
CA HIS A 16 -36.24 4.98 8.32
C HIS A 16 -35.02 5.53 9.08
N LEU A 17 -34.18 6.25 8.36
CA LEU A 17 -33.11 7.06 8.93
C LEU A 17 -33.72 8.41 9.33
N VAL A 18 -33.97 8.61 10.62
CA VAL A 18 -34.20 9.95 11.18
C VAL A 18 -32.86 10.68 11.20
N VAL A 19 -32.36 11.04 10.01
CA VAL A 19 -31.23 11.94 9.86
C VAL A 19 -31.82 13.29 9.50
N THR A 20 -31.95 14.15 10.49
CA THR A 20 -32.55 15.48 10.30
C THR A 20 -31.59 16.38 9.53
N GLY A 21 -32.10 17.10 8.53
CA GLY A 21 -31.34 18.10 7.77
C GLY A 21 -30.77 17.67 6.42
N PHE A 22 -31.02 16.44 5.95
CA PHE A 22 -30.68 16.02 4.57
C PHE A 22 -31.89 16.17 3.64
N PRO A 23 -31.67 16.36 2.32
CA PRO A 23 -32.72 16.31 1.31
C PRO A 23 -33.49 14.98 1.32
N GLY A 24 -34.78 15.02 0.96
CA GLY A 24 -35.67 13.84 0.98
C GLY A 24 -35.32 12.77 -0.06
N ASP A 25 -34.50 13.11 -1.04
CA ASP A 25 -33.93 12.25 -2.07
C ASP A 25 -32.51 11.74 -1.73
N CYS A 26 -32.02 11.99 -0.50
CA CYS A 26 -30.75 11.48 -0.03
C CYS A 26 -30.75 9.95 0.02
N VAL A 27 -29.73 9.32 -0.58
CA VAL A 27 -29.58 7.86 -0.66
C VAL A 27 -28.43 7.36 0.22
N VAL A 28 -28.58 6.15 0.75
CA VAL A 28 -27.51 5.43 1.44
C VAL A 28 -26.95 4.35 0.53
N CYS A 29 -25.64 4.39 0.31
CA CYS A 29 -24.92 3.46 -0.57
C CYS A 29 -24.24 2.34 0.24
N ALA A 30 -23.99 1.19 -0.41
CA ALA A 30 -23.18 0.13 0.19
C ALA A 30 -21.74 0.61 0.47
N GLY A 31 -21.21 0.23 1.63
CA GLY A 31 -19.88 0.62 2.10
C GLY A 31 -18.76 -0.34 1.67
N THR A 32 -17.57 -0.14 2.25
CA THR A 32 -16.41 -1.02 2.10
C THR A 32 -15.54 -1.01 3.36
N THR A 33 -14.46 -1.79 3.38
CA THR A 33 -13.49 -1.79 4.48
C THR A 33 -12.59 -0.54 4.44
N ASP A 34 -12.09 -0.10 5.59
CA ASP A 34 -11.14 1.02 5.72
C ASP A 34 -9.94 0.90 4.77
N SER A 35 -9.38 -0.30 4.65
CA SER A 35 -8.24 -0.60 3.79
C SER A 35 -8.57 -0.41 2.30
N ILE A 36 -9.76 -0.82 1.84
CA ILE A 36 -10.18 -0.65 0.43
C ILE A 36 -10.53 0.82 0.18
N ALA A 37 -11.19 1.48 1.13
CA ALA A 37 -11.51 2.90 1.03
C ALA A 37 -10.24 3.77 0.94
N ALA A 38 -9.19 3.47 1.71
CA ALA A 38 -7.90 4.15 1.61
C ALA A 38 -7.23 3.95 0.23
N PHE A 39 -7.41 2.79 -0.42
CA PHE A 39 -6.95 2.58 -1.79
C PHE A 39 -7.75 3.44 -2.79
N LEU A 40 -9.08 3.44 -2.66
CA LEU A 40 -9.97 4.25 -3.50
C LEU A 40 -9.66 5.75 -3.42
N ALA A 41 -9.19 6.22 -2.26
CA ALA A 41 -8.77 7.61 -2.10
C ALA A 41 -7.63 8.02 -3.04
N ALA A 42 -6.77 7.07 -3.44
CA ALA A 42 -5.70 7.33 -4.40
C ALA A 42 -6.20 7.50 -5.84
N ARG A 43 -7.49 7.23 -6.13
CA ARG A 43 -8.11 7.32 -7.46
C ARG A 43 -7.40 6.46 -8.53
N ALA A 44 -6.82 5.35 -8.09
CA ALA A 44 -6.19 4.35 -8.94
C ALA A 44 -7.24 3.35 -9.46
N THR A 45 -7.81 3.62 -10.65
CA THR A 45 -8.94 2.84 -11.20
C THR A 45 -8.58 1.88 -12.33
N GLU A 46 -7.37 1.98 -12.89
CA GLU A 46 -6.93 1.12 -14.00
C GLU A 46 -6.09 -0.09 -13.51
N PRO A 47 -6.20 -1.27 -14.14
CA PRO A 47 -5.28 -2.38 -13.90
C PRO A 47 -3.82 -1.92 -14.03
N GLY A 48 -2.94 -2.48 -13.21
CA GLY A 48 -1.54 -2.08 -13.15
C GLY A 48 -1.27 -0.83 -12.29
N LYS A 49 -2.31 -0.07 -11.91
CA LYS A 49 -2.18 0.94 -10.86
C LYS A 49 -2.13 0.28 -9.49
N ALA A 50 -1.16 0.70 -8.69
CA ALA A 50 -0.94 0.15 -7.36
C ALA A 50 -0.84 1.24 -6.31
N VAL A 51 -1.09 0.87 -5.05
CA VAL A 51 -0.79 1.70 -3.88
C VAL A 51 0.12 0.92 -2.95
N THR A 52 1.27 1.48 -2.62
CA THR A 52 2.14 1.01 -1.55
C THR A 52 1.93 1.89 -0.32
N SER A 53 1.53 1.27 0.78
CA SER A 53 1.46 1.90 2.10
C SER A 53 2.76 1.63 2.87
N LEU A 54 3.60 2.66 2.99
CA LEU A 54 4.83 2.64 3.79
C LEU A 54 4.50 3.07 5.23
N GLY A 55 3.82 2.18 5.96
CA GLY A 55 3.45 2.35 7.36
C GLY A 55 4.46 1.72 8.30
N SER A 56 4.01 1.27 9.47
CA SER A 56 4.83 0.42 10.36
C SER A 56 5.31 -0.84 9.65
N THR A 57 4.44 -1.42 8.83
CA THR A 57 4.73 -2.48 7.86
C THR A 57 4.53 -1.93 6.45
N MET A 58 5.09 -2.63 5.47
CA MET A 58 4.87 -2.35 4.06
C MET A 58 3.72 -3.21 3.54
N ALA A 59 2.67 -2.58 3.03
CA ALA A 59 1.57 -3.26 2.36
C ALA A 59 1.43 -2.75 0.93
N ILE A 60 1.24 -3.67 -0.02
CA ILE A 60 0.98 -3.33 -1.42
C ILE A 60 -0.42 -3.74 -1.81
N LYS A 61 -1.02 -2.96 -2.72
CA LYS A 61 -2.31 -3.24 -3.34
C LYS A 61 -2.21 -2.94 -4.82
N LEU A 62 -2.56 -3.90 -5.65
CA LEU A 62 -2.45 -3.83 -7.10
C LEU A 62 -3.82 -4.10 -7.70
N LEU A 63 -4.29 -3.18 -8.53
CA LEU A 63 -5.51 -3.40 -9.29
C LEU A 63 -5.21 -4.30 -10.50
N SER A 64 -6.03 -5.32 -10.72
CA SER A 64 -5.81 -6.33 -11.75
C SER A 64 -7.11 -6.83 -12.36
N ASN A 65 -7.02 -7.33 -13.60
CA ASN A 65 -8.10 -8.07 -14.26
C ASN A 65 -8.23 -9.53 -13.76
N THR A 66 -7.19 -10.06 -13.10
CA THR A 66 -7.15 -11.45 -12.65
C THR A 66 -7.28 -11.51 -11.13
N ARG A 67 -8.17 -12.38 -10.63
CA ARG A 67 -8.23 -12.70 -9.20
C ARG A 67 -7.04 -13.57 -8.81
N ILE A 68 -6.26 -13.12 -7.83
CA ILE A 68 -5.13 -13.88 -7.28
C ILE A 68 -5.34 -14.13 -5.79
N GLU A 69 -5.19 -15.38 -5.37
CA GLU A 69 -5.21 -15.79 -3.97
C GLU A 69 -4.14 -16.85 -3.75
N ASP A 70 -3.35 -16.67 -2.70
CA ASP A 70 -2.34 -17.65 -2.30
C ASP A 70 -2.15 -17.63 -0.79
N ALA A 71 -2.64 -18.68 -0.13
CA ALA A 71 -2.58 -18.80 1.33
C ALA A 71 -1.15 -18.86 1.86
N ARG A 72 -0.20 -19.39 1.08
CA ARG A 72 1.22 -19.55 1.46
C ARG A 72 1.85 -18.19 1.73
N PHE A 73 1.56 -17.23 0.85
CA PHE A 73 2.05 -15.86 0.94
C PHE A 73 1.05 -14.90 1.62
N GLY A 74 -0.16 -15.37 1.95
CA GLY A 74 -1.21 -14.50 2.44
C GLY A 74 -1.68 -13.46 1.43
N VAL A 75 -1.57 -13.78 0.14
CA VAL A 75 -2.11 -12.95 -0.95
C VAL A 75 -3.61 -13.19 -1.05
N TYR A 76 -4.38 -12.11 -1.11
CA TYR A 76 -5.84 -12.15 -1.23
C TYR A 76 -6.32 -11.10 -2.22
N SER A 77 -7.52 -11.32 -2.76
CA SER A 77 -8.16 -10.41 -3.70
C SER A 77 -9.51 -9.92 -3.18
N HIS A 78 -9.77 -8.63 -3.28
CA HIS A 78 -11.12 -8.08 -3.14
C HIS A 78 -11.65 -7.65 -4.49
N ARG A 79 -12.94 -7.87 -4.75
CA ARG A 79 -13.56 -7.32 -5.95
C ARG A 79 -13.67 -5.80 -5.81
N LEU A 80 -13.23 -5.09 -6.84
CA LEU A 80 -13.35 -3.64 -6.97
C LEU A 80 -13.91 -3.38 -8.36
N ASP A 81 -15.21 -3.08 -8.43
CA ASP A 81 -15.95 -2.98 -9.69
C ASP A 81 -15.93 -4.29 -10.51
N ASP A 82 -15.50 -4.21 -11.77
CA ASP A 82 -15.26 -5.32 -12.68
C ASP A 82 -13.84 -5.91 -12.54
N LYS A 83 -13.04 -5.41 -11.59
CA LYS A 83 -11.62 -5.74 -11.38
C LYS A 83 -11.38 -6.36 -9.99
N TRP A 84 -10.13 -6.72 -9.74
CA TRP A 84 -9.65 -7.32 -8.50
C TRP A 84 -8.52 -6.49 -7.89
N LEU A 85 -8.69 -6.14 -6.62
CA LEU A 85 -7.66 -5.52 -5.80
C LEU A 85 -6.87 -6.61 -5.08
N VAL A 86 -5.72 -6.95 -5.63
CA VAL A 86 -4.80 -7.98 -5.13
C VAL A 86 -3.86 -7.35 -4.10
N GLY A 87 -3.73 -7.94 -2.91
CA GLY A 87 -2.93 -7.37 -1.83
C GLY A 87 -2.00 -8.36 -1.14
N GLY A 88 -0.92 -7.83 -0.57
CA GLY A 88 0.05 -8.55 0.26
C GLY A 88 0.78 -7.58 1.20
N ALA A 89 1.31 -8.09 2.32
CA ALA A 89 1.99 -7.26 3.31
C ALA A 89 3.26 -7.93 3.85
N SER A 90 4.37 -7.19 3.82
CA SER A 90 5.66 -7.58 4.37
C SER A 90 5.82 -7.03 5.79
N ASN A 91 6.56 -7.78 6.61
CA ASN A 91 6.97 -7.37 7.94
C ASN A 91 8.05 -6.26 7.93
N THR A 92 8.64 -5.95 6.78
CA THR A 92 9.51 -4.77 6.62
C THR A 92 8.70 -3.46 6.66
N GLY A 93 9.35 -2.31 6.81
CA GLY A 93 8.71 -1.00 6.74
C GLY A 93 9.21 0.00 7.79
N GLY A 94 8.34 0.91 8.21
CA GLY A 94 8.69 1.99 9.14
C GLY A 94 8.99 1.53 10.56
N ALA A 95 8.56 0.34 10.98
CA ALA A 95 8.83 -0.16 12.32
C ALA A 95 10.32 -0.50 12.53
N VAL A 96 11.00 -1.05 11.52
CA VAL A 96 12.45 -1.30 11.59
C VAL A 96 13.23 0.01 11.46
N LEU A 97 12.77 0.96 10.63
CA LEU A 97 13.37 2.30 10.54
C LEU A 97 13.35 3.01 11.91
N ARG A 98 12.20 2.99 12.61
CA ARG A 98 12.05 3.61 13.93
C ARG A 98 12.80 2.92 15.08
N GLN A 99 13.30 1.71 14.88
CA GLN A 99 14.24 1.09 15.83
C GLN A 99 15.66 1.65 15.71
N LEU A 100 15.99 2.20 14.55
CA LEU A 100 17.35 2.62 14.21
C LEU A 100 17.49 4.16 14.24
N PHE A 101 16.43 4.87 13.84
CA PHE A 101 16.43 6.30 13.65
C PHE A 101 15.15 6.92 14.19
N THR A 102 15.27 8.14 14.72
CA THR A 102 14.13 9.02 15.00
C THR A 102 13.58 9.60 13.69
N ASP A 103 12.34 10.09 13.71
CA ASP A 103 11.73 10.72 12.53
C ASP A 103 12.54 11.93 12.02
N GLY A 104 13.17 12.69 12.92
CA GLY A 104 14.05 13.82 12.54
C GLY A 104 15.35 13.36 11.88
N GLN A 105 15.97 12.29 12.40
CA GLN A 105 17.15 11.68 11.75
C GLN A 105 16.81 11.11 10.37
N LEU A 106 15.64 10.49 10.20
CA LEU A 106 15.21 9.99 8.90
C LEU A 106 15.09 11.10 7.87
N GLU A 107 14.61 12.28 8.27
CA GLU A 107 14.53 13.47 7.40
C GLU A 107 15.92 13.98 7.04
N GLU A 108 16.74 14.30 8.05
CA GLU A 108 18.09 14.86 7.88
C GLU A 108 19.05 13.95 7.09
N LEU A 109 19.05 12.65 7.39
CA LEU A 109 19.91 11.69 6.68
C LEU A 109 19.42 11.46 5.26
N SER A 110 18.11 11.50 5.00
CA SER A 110 17.57 11.28 3.66
C SER A 110 17.95 12.41 2.70
N GLU A 111 18.00 13.66 3.17
CA GLU A 111 18.40 14.81 2.34
C GLU A 111 19.80 14.63 1.73
N GLN A 112 20.69 13.94 2.45
CA GLN A 112 22.07 13.67 2.05
C GLN A 112 22.20 12.50 1.08
N ILE A 113 21.15 11.71 0.88
CA ILE A 113 21.17 10.58 -0.06
C ILE A 113 21.10 11.10 -1.50
N ASN A 114 21.96 10.57 -2.38
CA ASN A 114 21.79 10.64 -3.82
C ASN A 114 20.94 9.44 -4.29
N PRO A 115 19.65 9.62 -4.60
CA PRO A 115 18.76 8.51 -4.92
C PRO A 115 18.98 7.94 -6.32
N ALA A 116 19.73 8.64 -7.18
CA ALA A 116 20.09 8.16 -8.52
C ALA A 116 21.16 7.06 -8.48
N GLU A 117 21.95 7.01 -7.40
CA GLU A 117 22.96 5.97 -7.19
C GLU A 117 22.37 4.79 -6.45
N ALA A 118 22.77 3.57 -6.83
CA ALA A 118 22.32 2.36 -6.17
C ALA A 118 23.20 2.05 -4.94
N SER A 119 22.59 1.78 -3.80
CA SER A 119 23.32 1.23 -2.66
C SER A 119 23.76 -0.21 -2.92
N SER A 120 25.01 -0.56 -2.63
CA SER A 120 25.54 -1.93 -2.73
C SER A 120 25.09 -2.87 -1.60
N LEU A 121 24.44 -2.33 -0.56
CA LEU A 121 24.02 -3.09 0.62
C LEU A 121 22.80 -3.95 0.31
N ASP A 122 22.88 -5.24 0.61
CA ASP A 122 21.78 -6.21 0.49
C ASP A 122 21.20 -6.53 1.87
N TYR A 123 20.21 -5.74 2.29
CA TYR A 123 19.51 -5.96 3.54
C TYR A 123 18.18 -6.66 3.35
N TYR A 124 17.71 -7.27 4.43
CA TYR A 124 16.32 -7.69 4.60
C TYR A 124 15.82 -7.08 5.91
N PRO A 125 15.39 -5.79 5.91
CA PRO A 125 15.13 -5.03 7.12
C PRO A 125 13.87 -5.53 7.84
N LEU A 126 14.04 -6.27 8.93
CA LEU A 126 12.93 -6.79 9.72
C LEU A 126 13.09 -6.39 11.18
N LYS A 127 11.95 -6.15 11.85
CA LYS A 127 11.91 -5.88 13.29
C LYS A 127 12.19 -7.13 14.13
N ALA A 128 11.77 -8.29 13.63
CA ALA A 128 11.84 -9.59 14.28
C ALA A 128 11.95 -10.69 13.22
N VAL A 129 12.25 -11.92 13.64
CA VAL A 129 12.33 -13.08 12.76
C VAL A 129 10.97 -13.37 12.14
N GLY A 130 10.97 -13.69 10.85
CA GLY A 130 9.83 -14.19 10.10
C GLY A 130 9.30 -13.21 9.05
N GLU A 131 8.98 -13.76 7.89
CA GLU A 131 8.35 -13.08 6.78
C GLU A 131 7.22 -13.94 6.21
N ARG A 132 6.15 -13.29 5.78
CA ARG A 132 5.04 -13.98 5.09
C ARG A 132 4.99 -13.64 3.61
N PHE A 133 5.34 -12.41 3.26
CA PHE A 133 5.25 -11.88 1.90
C PHE A 133 6.34 -10.83 1.71
N PRO A 134 7.06 -10.79 0.59
CA PRO A 134 6.93 -11.66 -0.59
C PRO A 134 7.71 -12.98 -0.48
N VAL A 135 8.31 -13.27 0.67
CA VAL A 135 8.98 -14.55 0.94
C VAL A 135 8.23 -15.24 2.08
N ALA A 136 7.66 -16.41 1.83
CA ALA A 136 7.00 -17.20 2.87
C ALA A 136 8.06 -17.99 3.65
N ASP A 137 8.67 -17.34 4.64
CA ASP A 137 9.70 -17.92 5.48
C ASP A 137 9.54 -17.47 6.95
N PRO A 138 8.94 -18.29 7.83
CA PRO A 138 8.78 -17.97 9.24
C PRO A 138 10.12 -17.89 10.00
N GLY A 139 11.21 -18.42 9.42
CA GLY A 139 12.57 -18.35 9.97
C GLY A 139 13.42 -17.21 9.41
N MET A 140 12.87 -16.34 8.56
CA MET A 140 13.62 -15.25 7.92
C MET A 140 14.25 -14.33 8.97
N ALA A 141 15.57 -14.37 9.09
CA ALA A 141 16.30 -13.51 10.02
C ALA A 141 16.42 -12.08 9.47
N PRO A 142 16.33 -11.04 10.33
CA PRO A 142 16.70 -9.68 9.93
C PRO A 142 18.14 -9.64 9.40
N ARG A 143 18.34 -9.06 8.22
CA ARG A 143 19.67 -8.86 7.64
C ARG A 143 19.94 -7.36 7.52
N LEU A 144 20.76 -6.83 8.42
CA LEU A 144 21.13 -5.41 8.52
C LEU A 144 22.65 -5.21 8.63
N HIS A 145 23.43 -6.22 8.20
CA HIS A 145 24.90 -6.20 8.22
C HIS A 145 25.46 -6.45 6.81
N PRO A 146 26.63 -5.88 6.48
CA PRO A 146 27.49 -5.05 7.34
C PRO A 146 26.92 -3.63 7.53
N ARG A 147 26.92 -3.08 8.75
CA ARG A 147 26.55 -1.67 8.98
C ARG A 147 27.77 -0.80 8.67
N PRO A 148 27.72 0.10 7.66
CA PRO A 148 28.81 1.03 7.39
C PRO A 148 28.96 2.06 8.51
N GLU A 149 30.10 2.76 8.55
CA GLU A 149 30.32 3.85 9.51
C GLU A 149 29.39 5.05 9.25
N SER A 150 29.03 5.29 7.99
CA SER A 150 28.11 6.35 7.59
C SER A 150 26.65 5.94 7.79
N ASP A 151 25.94 6.66 8.66
CA ASP A 151 24.50 6.46 8.84
C ASP A 151 23.68 6.84 7.60
N VAL A 152 24.20 7.72 6.73
CA VAL A 152 23.59 8.04 5.42
C VAL A 152 23.65 6.82 4.50
N GLU A 153 24.82 6.17 4.40
CA GLU A 153 24.96 4.95 3.60
C GLU A 153 24.12 3.81 4.18
N TYR A 154 24.07 3.69 5.50
CA TYR A 154 23.27 2.68 6.17
C TYR A 154 21.77 2.88 5.90
N LEU A 155 21.26 4.10 6.05
CA LEU A 155 19.88 4.43 5.74
C LEU A 155 19.58 4.19 4.25
N HIS A 156 20.47 4.63 3.35
CA HIS A 156 20.30 4.40 1.91
C HIS A 156 20.17 2.90 1.60
N GLY A 157 21.04 2.06 2.16
CA GLY A 157 20.97 0.61 2.02
C GLY A 157 19.65 0.02 2.52
N ILE A 158 19.12 0.53 3.64
CA ILE A 158 17.82 0.09 4.18
C ILE A 158 16.67 0.50 3.26
N LEU A 159 16.59 1.78 2.87
CA LEU A 159 15.53 2.30 2.02
C LEU A 159 15.51 1.60 0.65
N GLU A 160 16.68 1.38 0.06
CA GLU A 160 16.80 0.67 -1.20
C GLU A 160 16.48 -0.81 -1.08
N SER A 161 16.88 -1.46 0.02
CA SER A 161 16.52 -2.86 0.27
C SER A 161 15.01 -3.05 0.46
N ILE A 162 14.33 -2.11 1.16
CA ILE A 162 12.86 -2.12 1.23
C ILE A 162 12.25 -1.95 -0.16
N ALA A 163 12.80 -1.07 -1.00
CA ALA A 163 12.34 -0.91 -2.38
C ALA A 163 12.54 -2.19 -3.22
N ARG A 164 13.62 -2.96 -2.99
CA ARG A 164 13.82 -4.27 -3.64
C ARG A 164 12.79 -5.30 -3.16
N ILE A 165 12.43 -5.29 -1.88
CA ILE A 165 11.36 -6.14 -1.34
C ILE A 165 10.02 -5.75 -1.98
N GLU A 166 9.75 -4.45 -2.15
CA GLU A 166 8.56 -3.95 -2.85
C GLU A 166 8.51 -4.39 -4.32
N ALA A 167 9.62 -4.24 -5.05
CA ALA A 167 9.72 -4.72 -6.43
C ALA A 167 9.52 -6.24 -6.52
N LYS A 168 10.11 -7.01 -5.59
CA LYS A 168 9.91 -8.46 -5.48
C LYS A 168 8.46 -8.81 -5.21
N ALA A 169 7.76 -8.02 -4.41
CA ALA A 169 6.35 -8.21 -4.13
C ALA A 169 5.46 -8.01 -5.37
N TYR A 170 5.67 -6.92 -6.13
CA TYR A 170 4.95 -6.73 -7.38
C TYR A 170 5.27 -7.79 -8.43
N ASN A 171 6.54 -8.20 -8.54
CA ASN A 171 6.95 -9.29 -9.42
C ASN A 171 6.28 -10.62 -9.03
N LEU A 172 6.22 -10.94 -7.73
CA LEU A 172 5.54 -12.14 -7.25
C LEU A 172 4.05 -12.14 -7.65
N LEU A 173 3.35 -11.01 -7.49
CA LEU A 173 1.95 -10.91 -7.92
C LEU A 173 1.79 -11.11 -9.42
N ARG A 174 2.67 -10.52 -10.23
CA ARG A 174 2.69 -10.72 -11.69
C ARG A 174 2.95 -12.18 -12.04
N ASP A 175 3.91 -12.82 -11.40
CA ASP A 175 4.26 -14.23 -11.65
C ASP A 175 3.13 -15.19 -11.23
N MET A 176 2.24 -14.76 -10.31
CA MET A 176 0.99 -15.45 -9.99
C MET A 176 -0.15 -15.18 -10.99
N GLY A 177 0.03 -14.27 -11.96
CA GLY A 177 -0.95 -13.95 -13.00
C GLY A 177 -1.69 -12.62 -12.81
N ALA A 178 -1.32 -11.79 -11.83
CA ALA A 178 -1.83 -10.43 -11.74
C ALA A 178 -1.36 -9.58 -12.93
N SER A 179 -2.05 -8.47 -13.16
CA SER A 179 -1.64 -7.43 -14.11
C SER A 179 -0.26 -6.89 -13.70
N GLY A 180 0.61 -6.61 -14.66
CA GLY A 180 1.91 -5.98 -14.36
C GLY A 180 1.70 -4.62 -13.71
N VAL A 181 2.53 -4.26 -12.72
CA VAL A 181 2.50 -2.91 -12.14
C VAL A 181 3.00 -1.91 -13.18
N GLU A 182 2.27 -0.80 -13.34
CA GLU A 182 2.58 0.28 -14.30
C GLU A 182 2.79 1.62 -13.61
N GLN A 183 2.25 1.80 -12.41
CA GLN A 183 2.44 3.02 -11.61
C GLN A 183 2.12 2.70 -10.15
N VAL A 184 2.92 3.26 -9.24
CA VAL A 184 2.74 3.08 -7.80
C VAL A 184 2.45 4.43 -7.13
N PHE A 185 1.29 4.54 -6.51
CA PHE A 185 0.96 5.60 -5.59
C PHE A 185 1.44 5.24 -4.17
N THR A 186 1.90 6.23 -3.43
CA THR A 186 2.54 6.02 -2.12
C THR A 186 1.69 6.65 -1.03
N ALA A 187 1.40 5.86 0.00
CA ALA A 187 0.68 6.25 1.21
C ALA A 187 1.48 5.91 2.46
N GLY A 188 0.99 6.34 3.63
CA GLY A 188 1.65 6.11 4.92
C GLY A 188 2.80 7.07 5.22
N GLY A 189 3.42 6.89 6.38
CA GLY A 189 4.46 7.80 6.88
C GLY A 189 5.68 7.91 5.97
N GLY A 190 6.03 6.84 5.23
CA GLY A 190 7.13 6.87 4.26
C GLY A 190 6.86 7.72 3.01
N ALA A 191 5.60 8.06 2.72
CA ALA A 191 5.22 8.86 1.54
C ALA A 191 5.69 10.33 1.60
N LYS A 192 6.15 10.80 2.77
CA LYS A 192 6.73 12.15 2.94
C LYS A 192 8.20 12.23 2.47
N ASN A 193 8.85 11.08 2.29
CA ASN A 193 10.26 11.02 1.94
C ASN A 193 10.44 10.99 0.41
N GLU A 194 10.69 12.16 -0.18
CA GLU A 194 10.88 12.31 -1.64
C GLU A 194 12.06 11.51 -2.18
N LYS A 195 13.17 11.47 -1.42
CA LYS A 195 14.37 10.71 -1.78
C LYS A 195 14.06 9.22 -1.85
N TRP A 196 13.28 8.70 -0.90
CA TRP A 196 12.84 7.32 -0.93
C TRP A 196 11.89 7.01 -2.08
N MET A 197 11.00 7.94 -2.45
CA MET A 197 10.17 7.78 -3.65
C MET A 197 11.01 7.65 -4.91
N GLN A 198 12.07 8.47 -5.06
CA GLN A 198 12.99 8.40 -6.20
C GLN A 198 13.80 7.10 -6.23
N ILE A 199 14.27 6.60 -5.08
CA ILE A 199 14.90 5.27 -4.97
C ILE A 199 13.92 4.19 -5.43
N ARG A 200 12.67 4.23 -4.96
CA ARG A 200 11.64 3.25 -5.31
C ARG A 200 11.32 3.29 -6.80
N GLU A 201 11.19 4.47 -7.39
CA GLU A 201 10.99 4.62 -8.85
C GLU A 201 12.11 3.95 -9.64
N ARG A 202 13.38 4.21 -9.28
CA ARG A 202 14.54 3.58 -9.91
C ARG A 202 14.53 2.06 -9.75
N VAL A 203 14.24 1.56 -8.56
CA VAL A 203 14.34 0.12 -8.22
C VAL A 203 13.17 -0.69 -8.80
N ILE A 204 11.96 -0.15 -8.76
CA ILE A 204 10.76 -0.84 -9.27
C ILE A 204 10.68 -0.70 -10.80
N GLY A 205 11.20 0.40 -11.36
CA GLY A 205 11.23 0.64 -12.80
C GLY A 205 9.92 1.17 -13.39
N VAL A 206 9.03 1.71 -12.54
CA VAL A 206 7.76 2.33 -12.94
C VAL A 206 7.57 3.65 -12.20
N PRO A 207 6.77 4.60 -12.72
CA PRO A 207 6.51 5.86 -12.03
C PRO A 207 6.00 5.66 -10.60
N VAL A 208 6.61 6.36 -9.65
CA VAL A 208 6.22 6.36 -8.24
C VAL A 208 5.88 7.78 -7.83
N SER A 209 4.70 7.97 -7.26
CA SER A 209 4.28 9.28 -6.77
C SER A 209 3.51 9.16 -5.45
N ARG A 210 3.33 10.28 -4.76
CA ARG A 210 2.49 10.35 -3.57
C ARG A 210 1.01 10.30 -3.97
N ALA A 211 0.21 9.52 -3.23
CA ALA A 211 -1.24 9.56 -3.38
C ALA A 211 -1.77 10.94 -2.93
N VAL A 212 -2.59 11.58 -3.76
CA VAL A 212 -3.16 12.91 -3.48
C VAL A 212 -4.05 12.88 -2.24
N GLN A 213 -4.83 11.81 -2.09
CA GLN A 213 -5.67 11.55 -0.93
C GLN A 213 -5.42 10.13 -0.44
N THR A 214 -5.43 9.93 0.87
CA THR A 214 -5.20 8.61 1.51
C THR A 214 -6.24 8.27 2.57
N GLU A 215 -7.09 9.23 2.94
CA GLU A 215 -8.10 9.06 3.98
C GLU A 215 -9.21 8.11 3.52
N ALA A 216 -9.51 7.10 4.34
CA ALA A 216 -10.58 6.15 4.08
C ALA A 216 -11.95 6.87 3.95
N ALA A 217 -12.18 7.93 4.72
CA ALA A 217 -13.40 8.73 4.61
C ALA A 217 -13.57 9.36 3.22
N TYR A 218 -12.47 9.79 2.59
CA TYR A 218 -12.50 10.33 1.22
C TYR A 218 -12.86 9.22 0.21
N GLY A 219 -12.27 8.04 0.33
CA GLY A 219 -12.63 6.89 -0.49
C GLY A 219 -14.08 6.44 -0.31
N ALA A 220 -14.61 6.49 0.91
CA ALA A 220 -16.03 6.22 1.18
C ALA A 220 -16.94 7.26 0.52
N ALA A 221 -16.55 8.54 0.52
CA ALA A 221 -17.28 9.58 -0.20
C ALA A 221 -17.28 9.35 -1.72
N LEU A 222 -16.18 8.85 -2.30
CA LEU A 222 -16.13 8.46 -3.72
C LEU A 222 -17.08 7.27 -4.01
N LEU A 223 -17.21 6.31 -3.10
CA LEU A 223 -18.20 5.24 -3.24
C LEU A 223 -19.63 5.75 -3.18
N ALA A 224 -19.92 6.69 -2.26
CA ALA A 224 -21.23 7.32 -2.18
C ALA A 224 -21.57 8.08 -3.47
N LEU A 225 -20.61 8.85 -4.01
CA LEU A 225 -20.75 9.54 -5.30
C LEU A 225 -21.06 8.55 -6.44
N LYS A 226 -20.32 7.44 -6.51
CA LYS A 226 -20.54 6.40 -7.52
C LYS A 226 -21.91 5.73 -7.37
N GLY A 227 -22.32 5.42 -6.14
CA GLY A 227 -23.61 4.80 -5.86
C GLY A 227 -24.78 5.70 -6.26
N TYR A 228 -24.67 7.00 -6.03
CA TYR A 228 -25.65 7.99 -6.48
C TYR A 228 -25.74 8.05 -8.01
N GLN A 229 -24.60 8.11 -8.71
CA GLN A 229 -24.56 8.17 -10.18
C GLN A 229 -25.11 6.92 -10.89
N ASN A 230 -25.09 5.75 -10.23
CA ASN A 230 -25.64 4.51 -10.78
C ASN A 230 -27.14 4.32 -10.49
N ALA A 231 -27.72 5.19 -9.66
CA ALA A 231 -29.15 5.15 -9.30
C ALA A 231 -30.01 6.03 -10.22
N GLU A 232 -29.40 6.91 -11.02
CA GLU A 232 -30.01 7.66 -12.13
C GLU A 232 -29.97 6.87 -13.44
#